data_AF-A0AAU4HFS6-F1
#
_entry.id   AF-A0AAU4HFS6-F1
#
_cell.length_a   1.000
_cell.length_b   1.000
_cell.length_c   1.000
_cell.angle_alpha   90.00
_cell.angle_beta   90.00
_cell.angle_gamma   90.00
#
_symmetry.space_group_name_H-M   'P 1'
#
loop_
_entity.id
_entity.type
_entity.pdbx_description
1 polymer ?
#
loop_
_entity_poly.entity_id
_entity_poly.type
_entity_poly.pdbx_seq_one_letter_code
_entity_poly.pdbx_strand_id
1 'polypeptide(L)'
;MDTTAPPRVLVIGLDPYRVPGPWDPAPVAEAIKAGLAKFAEHGVGVETCLFGLDGSDDVDVVVGNALRAHPWECVTVGGGLRHSDDQVEFLERIINLIRRHAPGAAIAFNSTPDTTYEAAARWIE
;
A
#
# COMPACT_ATOMS: atom_id res chain seq x y z
N MET A 1 14.23 -11.29 24.34
CA MET A 1 13.10 -11.71 23.49
C MET A 1 12.68 -10.46 22.76
N ASP A 2 13.07 -10.34 21.49
CA ASP A 2 12.66 -9.23 20.65
C ASP A 2 11.29 -9.59 20.09
N THR A 3 10.24 -9.34 20.86
CA THR A 3 8.86 -9.48 20.39
C THR A 3 8.44 -8.16 19.79
N THR A 4 8.98 -7.86 18.61
CA THR A 4 8.42 -6.83 17.75
C THR A 4 6.98 -7.25 17.44
N ALA A 5 6.02 -6.39 17.79
CA ALA A 5 4.61 -6.65 17.52
C ALA A 5 4.40 -6.87 16.01
N PRO A 6 3.46 -7.75 15.61
CA PRO A 6 3.17 -7.96 14.19
C PRO A 6 2.77 -6.64 13.51
N PRO A 7 3.06 -6.48 12.21
CA PRO A 7 2.76 -5.26 11.50
C PRO A 7 1.23 -5.03 11.49
N ARG A 8 0.84 -3.77 11.65
CA ARG A 8 -0.56 -3.34 11.78
C ARG A 8 -1.12 -2.80 10.48
N VAL A 9 -0.23 -2.31 9.60
CA VAL A 9 -0.60 -1.61 8.37
C VAL A 9 0.03 -2.25 7.15
N LEU A 10 -0.78 -2.46 6.11
CA LEU A 10 -0.32 -2.85 4.78
C LEU A 10 -0.47 -1.68 3.81
N VAL A 11 0.59 -1.35 3.08
CA VAL A 11 0.56 -0.36 2.00
C VAL A 11 0.54 -1.08 0.67
N ILE A 12 -0.57 -0.98 -0.05
CA ILE A 12 -0.71 -1.51 -1.42
C ILE A 12 -0.49 -0.38 -2.40
N GLY A 13 0.38 -0.58 -3.39
CA GLY A 13 0.67 0.44 -4.38
C GLY A 13 1.44 -0.08 -5.59
N LEU A 14 1.77 0.85 -6.49
CA LEU A 14 2.61 0.57 -7.63
C LEU A 14 4.09 0.70 -7.24
N ASP A 15 4.92 -0.20 -7.74
CA ASP A 15 6.37 0.00 -7.73
C ASP A 15 6.70 1.06 -8.80
N PRO A 16 7.21 2.26 -8.41
CA PRO A 16 7.48 3.33 -9.35
C PRO A 16 8.47 2.92 -10.46
N TYR A 17 9.40 2.00 -10.20
CA TYR A 17 10.37 1.54 -11.21
C TYR A 17 9.77 0.55 -12.21
N ARG A 18 8.58 0.04 -11.95
CA ARG A 18 7.89 -0.96 -12.79
C ARG A 18 6.59 -0.40 -13.39
N VAL A 19 6.43 0.91 -13.38
CA VAL A 19 5.35 1.62 -14.09
C VAL A 19 5.93 2.22 -15.38
N PRO A 20 5.36 1.91 -16.56
CA PRO A 20 5.88 2.37 -17.84
C PRO A 20 6.05 3.89 -17.95
N GLY A 21 7.09 4.30 -18.67
CA GLY A 21 7.48 5.69 -18.93
C GLY A 21 6.65 6.40 -20.01
N PRO A 22 7.00 7.66 -20.35
CA PRO A 22 8.24 8.35 -19.99
C PRO A 22 8.13 9.25 -18.75
N TRP A 23 8.84 8.92 -17.66
CA TRP A 23 8.98 9.76 -16.46
C TRP A 23 10.14 9.24 -15.57
N ASP A 24 10.58 10.04 -14.59
CA ASP A 24 11.61 9.64 -13.62
C ASP A 24 10.97 9.06 -12.34
N PRO A 25 11.21 7.78 -12.00
CA PRO A 25 10.66 7.13 -10.80
C PRO A 25 11.29 7.57 -9.48
N ALA A 26 12.50 8.13 -9.49
CA ALA A 26 13.26 8.38 -8.27
C ALA A 26 12.56 9.32 -7.27
N PRO A 27 11.93 10.45 -7.68
CA PRO A 27 11.22 11.33 -6.75
C PRO A 27 10.05 10.64 -6.03
N VAL A 28 9.32 9.77 -6.73
CA VAL A 28 8.20 9.02 -6.14
C VAL A 28 8.72 7.95 -5.18
N ALA A 29 9.79 7.23 -5.55
CA ALA A 29 10.41 6.24 -4.70
C ALA A 29 10.93 6.84 -3.38
N GLU A 30 11.61 8.00 -3.44
CA GLU A 30 12.06 8.69 -2.23
C GLU A 30 10.90 9.20 -1.37
N ALA A 31 9.80 9.66 -1.98
CA ALA A 31 8.60 10.06 -1.24
C ALA A 31 7.91 8.86 -0.56
N ILE A 32 7.84 7.69 -1.21
CA ILE A 32 7.35 6.44 -0.59
C ILE A 32 8.22 6.10 0.63
N LYS A 33 9.55 6.12 0.46
CA LYS A 33 10.50 5.84 1.55
C LYS A 33 10.34 6.81 2.72
N ALA A 34 10.19 8.10 2.46
CA ALA A 34 9.93 9.10 3.48
C ALA A 34 8.61 8.84 4.23
N GLY A 35 7.54 8.47 3.50
CA GLY A 35 6.26 8.11 4.10
C GLY A 35 6.33 6.85 4.97
N LEU A 36 7.11 5.85 4.56
CA LEU A 36 7.31 4.61 5.32
C LEU A 36 8.17 4.84 6.58
N ALA A 37 9.17 5.72 6.52
CA ALA A 37 10.01 6.04 7.68
C ALA A 37 9.19 6.60 8.86
N LYS A 38 8.13 7.37 8.60
CA LYS A 38 7.23 7.92 9.63
C LYS A 38 6.54 6.84 10.47
N PHE A 39 6.29 5.64 9.93
CA PHE A 39 5.72 4.55 10.70
C PHE A 39 6.65 4.12 11.84
N ALA A 40 7.95 3.99 11.56
CA ALA A 40 8.95 3.64 12.55
C ALA A 40 9.09 4.72 13.63
N GLU A 41 9.02 6.00 13.25
CA GLU A 41 9.03 7.14 14.19
C GLU A 41 7.88 7.09 15.20
N HIS A 42 6.75 6.49 14.82
CA HIS A 42 5.55 6.33 15.65
C HIS A 42 5.39 4.92 16.23
N GLY A 43 6.39 4.05 16.07
CA GLY A 43 6.35 2.67 16.60
C GLY A 43 5.28 1.78 15.96
N VAL A 44 4.84 2.10 14.74
CA VAL A 44 3.83 1.33 14.00
C VAL A 44 4.53 0.39 13.02
N GLY A 45 4.26 -0.91 13.13
CA GLY A 45 4.73 -1.88 12.14
C GLY A 45 3.98 -1.74 10.81
N VAL A 46 4.71 -1.66 9.71
CA VAL A 46 4.17 -1.50 8.35
C VAL A 46 4.83 -2.47 7.38
N GLU A 47 4.04 -3.00 6.45
CA GLU A 47 4.54 -3.75 5.30
C GLU A 47 4.03 -3.13 3.99
N THR A 48 4.71 -3.45 2.89
CA THR A 48 4.36 -2.96 1.55
C THR A 48 4.11 -4.12 0.59
N CYS A 49 3.05 -4.00 -0.19
CA CYS A 49 2.78 -4.81 -1.37
C CYS A 49 2.84 -3.89 -2.59
N LEU A 50 4.04 -3.77 -3.18
CA LEU A 50 4.28 -3.00 -4.40
C LEU A 50 4.36 -3.94 -5.60
N PHE A 51 3.64 -3.62 -6.68
CA PHE A 51 3.62 -4.41 -7.90
C PHE A 51 3.79 -3.53 -9.14
N GLY A 52 4.23 -4.14 -10.24
CA GLY A 52 4.45 -3.46 -11.52
C GLY A 52 3.23 -3.45 -12.43
N LEU A 53 3.25 -2.56 -13.42
CA LEU A 53 2.35 -2.60 -14.59
C LEU A 53 3.05 -3.15 -15.84
N ASP A 54 4.24 -3.73 -15.66
CA ASP A 54 5.07 -4.36 -16.70
C ASP A 54 4.62 -5.78 -17.08
N GLY A 55 3.56 -6.29 -16.45
CA GLY A 55 3.00 -7.62 -16.71
C GLY A 55 3.72 -8.78 -16.02
N SER A 56 4.71 -8.51 -15.16
CA SER A 56 5.46 -9.56 -14.47
C SER A 56 4.81 -10.06 -13.17
N ASP A 57 3.81 -9.36 -12.64
CA ASP A 57 3.03 -9.78 -11.47
C ASP A 57 1.63 -10.29 -11.85
N ASP A 58 1.22 -11.40 -11.25
CA ASP A 58 -0.21 -11.69 -11.07
C ASP A 58 -0.71 -10.92 -9.84
N VAL A 59 -1.26 -9.73 -10.09
CA VAL A 59 -1.67 -8.78 -9.04
C VAL A 59 -2.65 -9.41 -8.05
N ASP A 60 -3.59 -10.25 -8.48
CA ASP A 60 -4.56 -10.86 -7.56
C ASP A 60 -3.89 -11.81 -6.59
N VAL A 61 -2.92 -12.57 -7.09
CA VAL A 61 -2.15 -13.51 -6.28
C VAL A 61 -1.26 -12.74 -5.31
N VAL A 62 -0.50 -11.75 -5.81
CA VAL A 62 0.43 -10.95 -4.99
C VAL A 62 -0.32 -10.20 -3.89
N VAL A 63 -1.36 -9.43 -4.26
CA VAL A 63 -2.17 -8.65 -3.31
C VAL A 63 -2.95 -9.57 -2.38
N GLY A 64 -3.54 -10.63 -2.90
CA GLY A 64 -4.27 -11.61 -2.10
C GLY A 64 -3.39 -12.30 -1.07
N ASN A 65 -2.14 -12.62 -1.40
CA ASN A 65 -1.20 -13.22 -0.46
C ASN A 65 -0.80 -12.23 0.64
N ALA A 66 -0.48 -10.98 0.29
CA ALA A 66 -0.18 -9.93 1.25
C ALA A 66 -1.34 -9.69 2.23
N LEU A 67 -2.58 -9.62 1.72
CA LEU A 67 -3.77 -9.41 2.55
C LEU A 67 -4.05 -10.56 3.53
N ARG A 68 -3.63 -11.79 3.20
CA ARG A 68 -3.84 -12.97 4.06
C ARG A 68 -2.68 -13.22 5.05
N ALA A 69 -1.55 -12.55 4.87
CA ALA A 69 -0.34 -12.80 5.66
C ALA A 69 -0.54 -12.47 7.15
N HIS A 70 -1.23 -11.36 7.43
CA HIS A 70 -1.47 -10.85 8.78
C HIS A 70 -2.89 -10.30 8.91
N PRO A 71 -3.48 -10.30 10.13
CA PRO A 71 -4.64 -9.47 10.41
C PRO A 71 -4.21 -8.00 10.39
N TRP A 72 -4.64 -7.27 9.38
CA TRP A 72 -4.36 -5.84 9.24
C TRP A 72 -5.42 -5.01 9.96
N GLU A 73 -4.99 -3.93 10.61
CA GLU A 73 -5.91 -2.91 11.13
C GLU A 73 -6.25 -1.88 10.06
N CYS A 74 -5.28 -1.55 9.21
CA CYS A 74 -5.47 -0.62 8.12
C CYS A 74 -4.72 -1.08 6.86
N VAL A 75 -5.38 -0.96 5.70
CA VAL A 75 -4.77 -1.11 4.39
C VAL A 75 -4.77 0.25 3.69
N THR A 76 -3.59 0.80 3.46
CA THR A 76 -3.44 2.05 2.70
C THR A 76 -3.27 1.74 1.22
N VAL A 77 -4.11 2.33 0.38
CA VAL A 77 -4.05 2.19 -1.09
C VAL A 77 -3.40 3.44 -1.68
N GLY A 78 -2.21 3.27 -2.26
CA GLY A 78 -1.41 4.35 -2.82
C GLY A 78 -2.11 5.15 -3.93
N GLY A 79 -1.84 6.46 -3.99
CA GLY A 79 -2.46 7.37 -4.98
C GLY A 79 -2.19 7.00 -6.44
N GLY A 80 -1.09 6.30 -6.74
CA GLY A 80 -0.77 5.82 -8.09
C GLY A 80 -1.79 4.85 -8.70
N LEU A 81 -2.72 4.31 -7.88
CA LEU A 81 -3.83 3.45 -8.32
C LEU A 81 -5.14 4.21 -8.56
N ARG A 82 -5.19 5.51 -8.22
CA ARG A 82 -6.44 6.28 -8.12
C ARG A 82 -6.49 7.51 -9.01
N HIS A 83 -5.35 7.93 -9.56
CA HIS A 83 -5.22 9.22 -10.27
C HIS A 83 -5.19 9.09 -11.80
N SER A 84 -5.34 7.88 -12.35
CA SER A 84 -5.56 7.66 -13.78
C SER A 84 -6.99 7.16 -14.01
N ASP A 85 -7.72 7.78 -14.93
CA ASP A 85 -9.09 7.36 -15.30
C ASP A 85 -9.12 5.91 -15.81
N ASP A 86 -8.01 5.44 -16.40
CA ASP A 86 -7.86 4.07 -16.90
C ASP A 86 -7.69 3.02 -15.78
N GLN A 87 -7.57 3.45 -14.52
CA GLN A 87 -7.29 2.56 -13.38
C GLN A 87 -8.49 2.33 -12.47
N VAL A 88 -9.68 2.86 -12.80
CA VAL A 88 -10.88 2.71 -11.96
C VAL A 88 -11.24 1.23 -11.73
N GLU A 89 -11.33 0.44 -12.80
CA GLU A 89 -11.62 -1.01 -12.68
C GLU A 89 -10.55 -1.75 -11.86
N PHE A 90 -9.30 -1.31 -12.00
CA PHE A 90 -8.19 -1.88 -11.26
C PHE A 90 -8.25 -1.52 -9.76
N LEU A 91 -8.60 -0.27 -9.44
CA LEU A 91 -8.87 0.15 -8.08
C LEU A 91 -10.03 -0.64 -7.47
N GLU A 92 -11.15 -0.79 -8.19
CA GLU A 92 -12.29 -1.60 -7.75
C GLU A 92 -11.87 -3.03 -7.43
N ARG A 93 -11.03 -3.64 -8.27
CA ARG A 93 -10.47 -4.98 -8.04
C ARG A 93 -9.66 -5.04 -6.75
N ILE A 94 -8.74 -4.09 -6.51
CA ILE A 94 -7.96 -4.01 -5.26
C ILE A 94 -8.87 -3.85 -4.04
N ILE A 95 -9.86 -2.94 -4.08
CA ILE A 95 -10.79 -2.73 -2.98
C ILE A 95 -11.59 -4.01 -2.68
N ASN A 96 -12.06 -4.72 -3.71
CA ASN A 96 -12.78 -5.98 -3.53
C ASN A 96 -11.90 -7.09 -2.94
N LEU A 97 -10.61 -7.15 -3.29
CA LEU A 97 -9.66 -8.06 -2.65
C LEU A 97 -9.49 -7.73 -1.16
N ILE A 98 -9.32 -6.45 -0.82
CA ILE A 98 -9.20 -6.02 0.58
C ILE A 98 -10.44 -6.44 1.35
N ARG A 99 -11.64 -6.13 0.84
CA ARG A 99 -12.91 -6.53 1.49
C ARG A 99 -13.06 -8.04 1.66
N ARG A 100 -12.52 -8.84 0.73
CA ARG A 100 -12.60 -10.31 0.78
C ARG A 100 -11.60 -10.93 1.74
N HIS A 101 -10.37 -10.40 1.79
CA HIS A 101 -9.25 -11.06 2.46
C HIS A 101 -8.84 -10.40 3.77
N ALA A 102 -9.15 -9.12 3.96
CA ALA A 102 -8.95 -8.36 5.19
C ALA A 102 -10.22 -7.57 5.57
N PRO A 103 -11.37 -8.23 5.78
CA PRO A 103 -12.66 -7.54 6.01
C PRO A 103 -12.70 -6.69 7.29
N GLY A 104 -11.81 -6.93 8.25
CA GLY A 104 -11.69 -6.15 9.48
C GLY A 104 -10.78 -4.93 9.36
N ALA A 105 -10.02 -4.80 8.27
CA ALA A 105 -9.11 -3.68 8.08
C ALA A 105 -9.86 -2.44 7.59
N ALA A 106 -9.57 -1.29 8.17
CA ALA A 106 -9.93 -0.01 7.58
C ALA A 106 -9.20 0.18 6.24
N ILE A 107 -9.84 0.90 5.31
CA ILE A 107 -9.21 1.28 4.04
C ILE A 107 -8.84 2.75 4.10
N ALA A 108 -7.56 3.05 3.89
CA ALA A 108 -7.04 4.41 3.90
C ALA A 108 -6.52 4.83 2.53
N PHE A 109 -6.66 6.12 2.27
CA PHE A 109 -6.18 6.78 1.07
C PHE A 109 -5.26 7.93 1.48
N ASN A 110 -3.99 7.87 1.05
CA ASN A 110 -3.01 8.95 1.19
C ASN A 110 -3.13 9.94 0.03
N SER A 111 -2.85 11.23 0.27
CA SER A 111 -2.91 12.25 -0.78
C SER A 111 -1.66 12.25 -1.66
N THR A 112 -0.51 11.98 -1.03
CA THR A 112 0.83 11.95 -1.62
C THR A 112 1.62 10.78 -1.02
N PRO A 113 2.68 10.25 -1.67
CA PRO A 113 3.40 9.09 -1.14
C PRO A 113 3.98 9.28 0.27
N ASP A 114 4.39 10.49 0.61
CA ASP A 114 4.95 10.86 1.92
C ASP A 114 3.88 11.08 3.02
N THR A 115 2.59 11.06 2.67
CA THR A 115 1.47 11.15 3.63
C THR A 115 0.82 9.78 3.96
N THR A 116 1.55 8.69 3.67
CA THR A 116 1.06 7.31 3.88
C THR A 116 0.81 6.99 5.35
N TYR A 117 1.66 7.47 6.27
CA TYR A 117 1.46 7.31 7.70
C TYR A 117 0.20 8.04 8.18
N GLU A 118 0.05 9.32 7.84
CA GLU A 118 -1.08 10.15 8.23
C GLU A 118 -2.41 9.60 7.69
N ALA A 119 -2.36 8.86 6.57
CA ALA A 119 -3.52 8.15 6.07
C ALA A 119 -3.94 6.98 6.96
N ALA A 120 -2.98 6.13 7.36
CA ALA A 120 -3.22 4.99 8.23
C ALA A 120 -3.58 5.42 9.67
N ALA A 121 -2.92 6.47 10.18
CA ALA A 121 -3.10 7.01 11.53
C ALA A 121 -4.54 7.44 11.85
N ARG A 122 -5.39 7.67 10.83
CA ARG A 122 -6.82 7.95 11.03
C ARG A 122 -7.62 6.74 11.54
N TRP A 123 -7.05 5.53 11.45
CA TRP A 123 -7.78 4.27 11.62
C TRP A 123 -7.11 3.26 12.54
N ILE A 124 -5.88 3.52 12.98
CA ILE A 124 -5.15 2.65 13.91
C ILE A 124 -5.18 3.28 15.31
N GLU A 125 -5.43 2.46 16.34
CA GLU A 125 -5.54 2.91 17.74
C GLU A 125 -4.22 2.87 18.53
#